data_AF-A0A820CRN5-F1
#
_entry.id   AF-A0A820CRN5-F1
#
_cell.length_a   1.000
_cell.length_b   1.000
_cell.length_c   1.000
_cell.angle_alpha   90.00
_cell.angle_beta   90.00
_cell.angle_gamma   90.00
#
_symmetry.space_group_name_H-M   'P 1'
#
loop_
_entity.id
_entity.type
_entity.pdbx_description
1 polymer ?
#
loop_
_entity_poly.entity_id
_entity_poly.type
_entity_poly.pdbx_seq_one_letter_code
_entity_poly.pdbx_strand_id
1 'polypeptide(L)'
;MTDNIEKQLADATQSPYLFMKEDDLAMIKRYYKMLKREALQLQDIPASTISQLCGYSYSNLGIYEKAIEFYNKLLLDKNFTDRPKFIIINIMIGYHYFHLLQYDNAFLYCGIAL
;
A
#
# COMPACT_ATOMS: atom_id res chain seq x y z
N MET A 1 -23.86 -20.19 23.84
CA MET A 1 -23.94 -19.16 22.77
C MET A 1 -22.57 -18.64 22.36
N THR A 2 -21.57 -18.67 23.25
CA THR A 2 -20.16 -18.30 22.98
C THR A 2 -19.44 -19.22 21.98
N ASP A 3 -19.73 -20.52 22.02
CA ASP A 3 -19.03 -21.52 21.19
C ASP A 3 -19.23 -21.33 19.67
N ASN A 4 -20.31 -20.65 19.26
CA ASN A 4 -20.59 -20.42 17.85
C ASN A 4 -19.78 -19.23 17.29
N ILE A 5 -19.44 -18.25 18.14
CA ILE A 5 -18.67 -17.06 17.75
C ILE A 5 -17.18 -17.39 17.64
N GLU A 6 -16.64 -18.16 18.60
CA GLU A 6 -15.24 -18.61 18.53
C GLU A 6 -14.99 -19.55 17.34
N LYS A 7 -15.97 -20.39 17.01
CA LYS A 7 -15.90 -21.27 15.84
C LYS A 7 -16.00 -20.50 14.52
N GLN A 8 -16.87 -19.48 14.45
CA GLN A 8 -16.94 -18.58 13.29
C GLN A 8 -15.69 -17.70 13.13
N LEU A 9 -15.04 -17.29 14.22
CA LEU A 9 -13.75 -16.59 14.20
C LEU A 9 -12.61 -17.51 13.76
N ALA A 10 -12.60 -18.77 14.21
CA ALA A 10 -11.63 -19.77 13.77
C ALA A 10 -11.77 -20.10 12.27
N ASP A 11 -13.00 -20.25 11.77
CA ASP A 11 -13.26 -20.48 10.35
C ASP A 11 -12.91 -19.25 9.49
N ALA A 12 -13.08 -18.03 10.02
CA ALA A 12 -12.62 -16.80 9.35
C ALA A 12 -11.08 -16.73 9.23
N THR A 13 -10.34 -17.24 10.21
CA THR A 13 -8.87 -17.38 10.11
C THR A 13 -8.41 -18.49 9.16
N GLN A 14 -9.30 -19.40 8.76
CA GLN A 14 -9.04 -20.44 7.77
C GLN A 14 -9.57 -20.10 6.36
N SER A 15 -10.10 -18.89 6.16
CA SER A 15 -10.62 -18.47 4.86
C SER A 15 -9.52 -18.55 3.79
N PRO A 16 -9.79 -19.21 2.63
CA PRO A 16 -8.84 -19.29 1.52
C PRO A 16 -8.32 -17.92 1.07
N TYR A 17 -9.13 -16.87 1.26
CA TYR A 17 -8.76 -15.48 1.00
C TYR A 17 -7.68 -14.94 1.94
N LEU A 18 -7.65 -15.38 3.20
CA LEU A 18 -6.62 -14.96 4.16
C LEU A 18 -5.28 -15.64 3.85
N PHE A 19 -5.29 -16.93 3.55
CA PHE A 19 -4.11 -17.66 3.08
C PHE A 19 -3.57 -17.10 1.75
N MET A 20 -4.45 -16.79 0.79
CA MET A 20 -4.05 -16.11 -0.46
C MET A 20 -3.42 -14.73 -0.19
N LYS A 21 -4.01 -13.92 0.70
CA LYS A 21 -3.44 -12.61 1.07
C LYS A 21 -2.11 -12.71 1.81
N GLU A 22 -1.91 -13.70 2.68
CA GLU A 22 -0.64 -13.92 3.37
C GLU A 22 0.47 -14.35 2.42
N ASP A 23 0.15 -15.24 1.47
CA ASP A 23 1.06 -15.65 0.39
C ASP A 23 1.40 -14.46 -0.51
N ASP A 24 0.42 -13.64 -0.88
CA ASP A 24 0.65 -12.43 -1.66
C ASP A 24 1.48 -11.39 -0.90
N LEU A 25 1.28 -11.26 0.41
CA LEU A 25 2.07 -10.37 1.26
C LEU A 25 3.54 -10.83 1.35
N ALA A 26 3.76 -12.14 1.52
CA ALA A 26 5.08 -12.73 1.51
C ALA A 26 5.75 -12.55 0.14
N MET A 27 4.99 -12.73 -0.95
CA MET A 27 5.43 -12.52 -2.32
C MET A 27 5.83 -11.06 -2.56
N ILE A 28 5.01 -10.09 -2.15
CA ILE A 28 5.31 -8.65 -2.29
C ILE A 28 6.53 -8.25 -1.47
N LYS A 29 6.68 -8.77 -0.25
CA LYS A 29 7.90 -8.53 0.56
C LYS A 29 9.15 -9.09 -0.12
N ARG A 30 9.07 -10.29 -0.72
CA ARG A 30 10.16 -10.89 -1.51
C ARG A 30 10.43 -10.05 -2.75
N TYR A 31 9.39 -9.63 -3.46
CA TYR A 31 9.49 -8.80 -4.66
C TYR A 31 10.11 -7.43 -4.36
N TYR A 32 9.71 -6.77 -3.27
CA TYR A 32 10.34 -5.54 -2.77
C TYR A 32 11.82 -5.76 -2.44
N LYS A 33 12.16 -6.84 -1.72
CA LYS A 33 13.55 -7.16 -1.37
C LYS A 33 14.39 -7.43 -2.62
N MET A 34 13.82 -8.11 -3.62
CA MET A 34 14.47 -8.37 -4.91
C MET A 34 14.65 -7.08 -5.70
N LEU A 35 13.59 -6.31 -5.93
CA LEU A 35 13.66 -5.00 -6.61
C LEU A 35 14.63 -4.06 -5.93
N LYS A 36 14.66 -4.01 -4.59
CA LYS A 36 15.61 -3.18 -3.84
C LYS A 36 17.04 -3.67 -3.99
N ARG A 37 17.29 -4.99 -4.01
CA ARG A 37 18.61 -5.57 -4.22
C ARG A 37 19.09 -5.35 -5.65
N GLU A 38 18.19 -5.49 -6.62
CA GLU A 38 18.46 -5.31 -8.04
C GLU A 38 18.66 -3.82 -8.37
N ALA A 39 17.88 -2.91 -7.78
CA ALA A 39 18.11 -1.47 -7.81
C ALA A 39 19.39 -1.01 -7.08
N LEU A 40 19.92 -1.83 -6.17
CA LEU A 40 21.23 -1.57 -5.56
C LEU A 40 22.38 -2.00 -6.48
N GLN A 41 22.13 -2.93 -7.40
CA GLN A 41 23.10 -3.48 -8.36
C GLN A 41 23.06 -2.72 -9.69
N LEU A 42 21.87 -2.41 -10.17
CA LEU A 42 21.58 -1.49 -11.25
C LEU A 42 21.45 -0.11 -10.61
N GLN A 43 22.45 0.76 -10.74
CA GLN A 43 22.40 2.16 -10.26
C GLN A 43 21.23 2.99 -10.86
N ASP A 44 20.36 2.39 -11.67
CA ASP A 44 19.40 3.06 -12.54
C ASP A 44 17.93 2.98 -12.11
N ILE A 45 17.56 2.22 -11.06
CA ILE A 45 16.16 2.20 -10.60
C ILE A 45 15.97 3.24 -9.49
N PRO A 46 15.23 4.34 -9.72
CA PRO A 46 15.00 5.36 -8.71
C PRO A 46 14.25 4.78 -7.50
N ALA A 47 14.63 5.19 -6.29
CA ALA A 47 13.94 4.81 -5.06
C ALA A 47 12.43 5.18 -5.08
N SER A 48 12.08 6.20 -5.87
CA SER A 48 10.71 6.62 -6.13
C SER A 48 9.88 5.55 -6.84
N THR A 49 10.44 4.91 -7.87
CA THR A 49 9.80 3.81 -8.61
C THR A 49 9.51 2.61 -7.72
N ILE A 50 10.47 2.24 -6.86
CA ILE A 50 10.30 1.13 -5.90
C ILE A 50 9.17 1.44 -4.91
N SER A 51 9.13 2.68 -4.40
CA SER A 51 8.11 3.10 -3.44
C SER A 51 6.72 3.10 -4.07
N GLN A 52 6.59 3.57 -5.32
CA GLN A 52 5.34 3.53 -6.07
C GLN A 52 4.82 2.10 -6.26
N LEU A 53 5.68 1.19 -6.72
CA LEU A 53 5.31 -0.22 -6.93
C LEU A 53 4.89 -0.90 -5.62
N CYS A 54 5.58 -0.62 -4.52
CA CYS A 54 5.21 -1.15 -3.22
C CYS A 54 3.86 -0.61 -2.75
N GLY A 55 3.63 0.70 -2.89
CA GLY A 55 2.35 1.32 -2.56
C GLY A 55 1.19 0.66 -3.29
N TYR A 56 1.34 0.44 -4.60
CA TYR A 56 0.32 -0.22 -5.43
C TYR A 56 0.08 -1.68 -5.02
N SER A 57 1.15 -2.42 -4.74
CA SER A 57 1.04 -3.81 -4.28
C SER A 57 0.32 -3.93 -2.94
N TYR A 58 0.64 -3.08 -1.96
CA TYR A 58 -0.06 -3.07 -0.66
C TYR A 58 -1.52 -2.63 -0.79
N SER A 59 -1.83 -1.69 -1.71
CA SER A 59 -3.19 -1.28 -2.06
C SER A 59 -4.04 -2.48 -2.49
N ASN A 60 -3.51 -3.30 -3.41
CA ASN A 60 -4.23 -4.45 -3.96
C ASN A 60 -4.53 -5.54 -2.92
N LEU A 61 -3.71 -5.63 -1.86
CA LEU A 61 -3.97 -6.53 -0.73
C LEU A 61 -4.97 -5.97 0.29
N GLY A 62 -5.38 -4.72 0.15
CA GLY A 62 -6.18 -4.00 1.13
C GLY A 62 -5.41 -3.68 2.41
N ILE A 63 -4.09 -3.65 2.36
CA ILE A 63 -3.22 -3.24 3.48
C ILE A 63 -2.95 -1.75 3.32
N TYR A 64 -3.99 -0.96 3.55
CA TYR A 64 -4.05 0.43 3.12
C TYR A 64 -3.05 1.33 3.86
N GLU A 65 -2.79 1.07 5.14
CA GLU A 65 -1.85 1.84 5.96
C GLU A 65 -0.42 1.77 5.40
N LYS A 66 0.01 0.58 4.95
CA LYS A 66 1.33 0.41 4.33
C LYS A 66 1.40 1.07 2.96
N ALA A 67 0.33 0.98 2.17
CA ALA A 67 0.29 1.66 0.89
C ALA A 67 0.46 3.17 1.06
N ILE A 68 -0.25 3.77 2.04
CA ILE A 68 -0.11 5.17 2.42
C ILE A 68 1.33 5.49 2.85
N GLU A 69 1.98 4.65 3.65
CA GLU A 69 3.38 4.85 4.08
C GLU A 69 4.34 4.99 2.86
N PHE A 70 4.23 4.09 1.90
CA PHE A 70 5.07 4.10 0.69
C PHE A 70 4.77 5.29 -0.23
N TYR A 71 3.50 5.66 -0.38
CA TYR A 71 3.10 6.84 -1.15
C TYR A 71 3.58 8.15 -0.50
N ASN A 72 3.46 8.28 0.82
CA ASN A 72 4.00 9.45 1.53
C ASN A 72 5.51 9.55 1.43
N LYS A 73 6.22 8.42 1.51
CA LYS A 73 7.68 8.40 1.32
C LYS A 73 8.10 8.93 -0.06
N LEU A 74 7.32 8.62 -1.09
CA LEU A 74 7.53 9.14 -2.45
C LEU A 74 7.33 10.67 -2.51
N LEU A 75 6.29 11.20 -1.85
CA LEU A 75 6.02 12.64 -1.80
C LEU A 75 7.04 13.43 -0.96
N LEU A 76 7.68 12.78 0.02
CA LEU A 76 8.74 13.38 0.83
C LEU A 76 10.12 13.39 0.15
N ASP A 77 10.27 12.70 -0.99
CA ASP A 77 11.51 12.72 -1.76
C ASP A 77 11.71 14.10 -2.40
N LYS A 78 12.80 14.79 -2.04
CA LYS A 78 13.13 16.13 -2.55
C LYS A 78 13.35 16.16 -4.08
N ASN A 79 13.65 15.01 -4.68
CA ASN A 79 13.84 14.88 -6.12
C ASN A 79 12.53 14.58 -6.86
N PHE A 80 11.41 14.42 -6.14
CA PHE A 80 10.11 14.18 -6.73
C PHE A 80 9.52 15.48 -7.29
N THR A 81 9.61 15.65 -8.61
CA THR A 81 9.20 16.87 -9.34
C THR A 81 8.05 16.62 -10.33
N ASP A 82 7.55 15.39 -10.41
CA ASP A 82 6.52 14.97 -11.36
C ASP A 82 5.12 15.37 -10.87
N ARG A 83 4.65 16.55 -11.30
CA ARG A 83 3.36 17.12 -10.89
C ARG A 83 2.15 16.23 -11.23
N PRO A 84 2.04 15.62 -12.44
CA PRO A 84 0.98 14.65 -12.70
C PRO A 84 0.99 13.47 -11.73
N LYS A 85 2.17 12.90 -11.44
CA LYS A 85 2.26 11.82 -10.45
C LYS A 85 1.92 12.29 -9.05
N PHE A 86 2.29 13.52 -8.66
CA PHE A 86 1.93 14.10 -7.38
C PHE A 86 0.40 14.06 -7.16
N ILE A 87 -0.36 14.48 -8.17
CA ILE A 87 -1.84 14.46 -8.13
C ILE A 87 -2.35 13.02 -7.95
N ILE A 88 -1.86 12.09 -8.78
CA ILE A 88 -2.28 10.68 -8.74
C ILE A 88 -1.98 10.06 -7.37
N ILE A 89 -0.80 10.30 -6.80
CA ILE A 89 -0.40 9.75 -5.50
C ILE A 89 -1.29 10.30 -4.38
N ASN A 90 -1.62 11.59 -4.39
CA ASN A 90 -2.52 12.17 -3.39
C ASN A 90 -3.95 11.62 -3.51
N ILE A 91 -4.46 11.43 -4.74
CA ILE A 91 -5.75 10.75 -4.97
C ILE A 91 -5.70 9.32 -4.43
N MET A 92 -4.60 8.58 -4.66
CA MET A 92 -4.42 7.25 -4.09
C MET A 92 -4.45 7.31 -2.57
N ILE A 93 -3.65 8.16 -1.93
CA ILE A 93 -3.66 8.29 -0.46
C ILE A 93 -5.08 8.60 0.05
N GLY A 94 -5.81 9.51 -0.60
CA GLY A 94 -7.20 9.83 -0.26
C GLY A 94 -8.13 8.61 -0.36
N TYR A 95 -8.04 7.84 -1.45
CA TYR A 95 -8.77 6.58 -1.65
C TYR A 95 -8.48 5.57 -0.53
N HIS A 96 -7.24 5.47 -0.08
CA HIS A 96 -6.86 4.54 0.99
C HIS A 96 -7.41 4.98 2.34
N TYR A 97 -7.37 6.28 2.65
CA TYR A 97 -8.00 6.81 3.86
C TYR A 97 -9.51 6.62 3.86
N PHE A 98 -10.17 6.70 2.70
CA PHE A 98 -11.59 6.39 2.55
C PHE A 98 -11.87 4.92 2.95
N HIS A 99 -11.07 3.97 2.47
CA HIS A 99 -11.19 2.56 2.85
C HIS A 99 -10.89 2.27 4.33
N LEU A 100 -10.12 3.14 4.98
CA LEU A 100 -9.87 3.10 6.42
C LEU A 100 -10.93 3.84 7.24
N LEU A 101 -12.02 4.31 6.61
CA LEU A 101 -13.09 5.11 7.24
C LEU A 101 -12.61 6.44 7.84
N GLN A 102 -11.44 6.94 7.40
CA GLN A 102 -10.87 8.21 7.83
C GLN A 102 -11.23 9.30 6.82
N TYR A 103 -12.50 9.68 6.79
CA TYR A 103 -13.05 10.55 5.73
C TYR A 103 -12.46 11.96 5.72
N ASP A 104 -12.10 12.52 6.88
CA ASP A 104 -11.44 13.83 6.96
C ASP A 104 -10.09 13.82 6.23
N ASN A 105 -9.30 12.78 6.45
CA ASN A 105 -8.03 12.57 5.75
C ASN A 105 -8.27 12.31 4.25
N ALA A 106 -9.27 11.50 3.91
CA ALA A 106 -9.62 11.24 2.51
C ALA A 106 -9.93 12.55 1.76
N PHE A 107 -10.75 13.42 2.36
CA PHE A 107 -11.11 14.71 1.79
C PHE A 107 -9.89 15.64 1.69
N LEU A 108 -9.06 15.69 2.73
CA LEU A 108 -7.83 16.50 2.74
C LEU A 108 -6.91 16.14 1.56
N TYR A 109 -6.61 14.85 1.38
CA TYR A 109 -5.68 14.40 0.33
C TYR A 109 -6.27 14.53 -1.08
N CYS A 110 -7.57 14.30 -1.26
CA CYS A 110 -8.25 14.63 -2.51
C CYS A 110 -8.21 16.14 -2.81
N GLY A 111 -8.34 16.99 -1.77
CA GLY A 111 -8.25 18.44 -1.91
C GLY A 111 -6.85 18.94 -2.26
N ILE A 112 -5.80 18.32 -1.74
CA ILE A 112 -4.40 18.62 -2.10
C ILE A 112 -4.12 18.32 -3.58
N ALA A 113 -4.87 17.40 -4.19
CA ALA A 113 -4.69 16.97 -5.56
C ALA A 113 -5.40 17.86 -6.62
N LEU A 114 -6.25 18.80 -6.20
CA LEU A 114 -7.00 19.75 -7.05
C LEU A 114 -6.23 21.07 -7.23
#